data_AF-A0A819P4I5-F1
#
_entry.id   AF-A0A819P4I5-F1
#
_cell.length_a   1.000
_cell.length_b   1.000
_cell.length_c   1.000
_cell.angle_alpha   90.00
_cell.angle_beta   90.00
_cell.angle_gamma   90.00
#
_symmetry.space_group_name_H-M   'P 1'
#
loop_
_entity.id
_entity.type
_entity.pdbx_description
1 polymer ?
#
loop_
_entity_poly.entity_id
_entity_poly.type
_entity_poly.pdbx_seq_one_letter_code
_entity_poly.pdbx_strand_id
1 'polypeptide(L)'
;MRYTRLFPYFTNVKTAFRILYDDYVTEENGAGVVHQASFSGEDDIRICIANDTINKDTGSIIYPIDTQCRFIDEVKVGVRSYCYSAVINDNNK
;
A
#
# COMPACT_ATOMS: atom_id res chain seq x y z
N MET A 1 3.71 7.76 -15.53
CA MET A 1 3.76 8.85 -14.53
C MET A 1 4.07 8.24 -13.17
N ARG A 2 5.00 8.81 -12.38
CA ARG A 2 5.38 8.32 -11.04
C ARG A 2 5.19 9.41 -10.00
N TYR A 3 4.91 9.04 -8.76
CA TYR A 3 4.72 9.99 -7.65
C TYR A 3 5.65 9.68 -6.48
N THR A 4 5.91 10.68 -5.64
CA THR A 4 6.77 10.54 -4.47
C THR A 4 6.08 9.72 -3.39
N ARG A 5 6.81 8.74 -2.85
CA ARG A 5 6.32 7.84 -1.79
C ARG A 5 5.98 8.64 -0.53
N LEU A 6 4.92 8.22 0.16
CA LEU A 6 4.53 8.78 1.47
C LEU A 6 5.48 8.33 2.59
N PHE A 7 5.95 7.08 2.54
CA PHE A 7 6.80 6.48 3.56
C PHE A 7 8.06 5.86 2.97
N PRO A 8 9.17 5.80 3.74
CA PRO A 8 10.45 5.25 3.29
C PRO A 8 10.53 3.71 3.43
N TYR A 9 9.41 2.99 3.28
CA TYR A 9 9.33 1.52 3.39
C TYR A 9 9.24 0.86 2.00
N PHE A 10 9.50 -0.45 1.93
CA PHE A 10 9.32 -1.27 0.72
C PHE A 10 10.05 -0.72 -0.51
N THR A 11 11.27 -0.21 -0.30
CA THR A 11 12.03 0.50 -1.34
C THR A 11 12.51 -0.39 -2.49
N ASN A 12 12.52 -1.71 -2.26
CA ASN A 12 12.81 -2.75 -3.23
C ASN A 12 11.72 -2.91 -4.31
N VAL A 13 10.49 -2.44 -4.07
CA VAL A 13 9.38 -2.55 -5.03
C VAL A 13 9.46 -1.45 -6.08
N LYS A 14 10.09 -1.75 -7.22
CA LYS A 14 10.32 -0.79 -8.33
C LYS A 14 9.11 -0.57 -9.24
N THR A 15 8.14 -1.49 -9.20
CA THR A 15 6.93 -1.51 -10.03
C THR A 15 5.80 -0.64 -9.48
N ALA A 16 5.88 -0.26 -8.21
CA ALA A 16 4.89 0.53 -7.47
C ALA A 16 5.08 2.06 -7.64
N PHE A 17 4.25 2.83 -6.92
CA PHE A 17 4.28 4.31 -6.83
C PHE A 17 4.15 5.03 -8.18
N ARG A 18 3.16 4.56 -8.96
CA ARG A 18 2.71 5.16 -10.21
C ARG A 18 1.19 5.27 -10.22
N ILE A 19 0.69 6.12 -11.11
CA ILE A 19 -0.74 6.30 -11.32
C ILE A 19 -1.24 5.16 -12.20
N LEU A 20 -2.34 4.53 -11.77
CA LEU A 20 -3.08 3.51 -12.50
C LEU A 20 -4.45 4.09 -12.87
N TYR A 21 -5.04 3.57 -13.94
CA TYR A 21 -6.37 3.96 -14.41
C TYR A 21 -7.29 2.74 -14.33
N ASP A 22 -8.48 2.91 -13.78
CA ASP A 22 -9.52 1.88 -13.71
C ASP A 22 -10.88 2.58 -13.50
N ASP A 23 -11.94 1.98 -14.04
CA ASP A 23 -13.28 2.58 -14.08
C ASP A 23 -14.04 2.47 -12.74
N TYR A 24 -13.49 1.76 -11.74
CA TYR A 24 -14.12 1.68 -10.42
C TYR A 24 -14.03 2.98 -9.59
N VAL A 25 -13.17 3.92 -9.99
CA VAL A 25 -13.07 5.24 -9.35
C VAL A 25 -14.16 6.14 -9.93
N THR A 26 -15.11 6.55 -9.09
CA THR A 26 -16.20 7.44 -9.48
C THR A 26 -16.01 8.84 -8.90
N GLU A 27 -16.70 9.82 -9.46
CA GLU A 27 -16.71 11.20 -8.96
C GLU A 27 -17.61 11.38 -7.73
N GLU A 28 -18.41 10.37 -7.38
CA GLU A 28 -19.44 10.49 -6.34
C GLU A 28 -18.84 10.58 -4.94
N ASN A 29 -17.68 9.92 -4.70
CA ASN A 29 -17.08 9.80 -3.38
C ASN A 29 -15.57 10.07 -3.39
N GLY A 30 -15.09 10.84 -2.41
CA GLY A 30 -13.67 11.07 -2.20
C GLY A 30 -13.10 12.22 -3.03
N ALA A 31 -11.85 12.08 -3.48
CA ALA A 31 -11.11 13.13 -4.20
C ALA A 31 -10.84 12.78 -5.67
N GLY A 32 -11.52 11.76 -6.22
CA GLY A 32 -11.27 11.25 -7.56
C GLY A 32 -9.94 10.48 -7.72
N VAL A 33 -9.24 10.19 -6.62
CA VAL A 33 -8.01 9.38 -6.58
C VAL A 33 -8.07 8.43 -5.39
N VAL A 34 -7.78 7.16 -5.61
CA VAL A 34 -7.83 6.10 -4.60
C VAL A 34 -6.45 5.52 -4.35
N HIS A 35 -6.04 5.44 -3.08
CA HIS A 35 -4.81 4.75 -2.69
C HIS A 35 -4.99 3.24 -2.83
N GLN A 36 -4.09 2.58 -3.55
CA GLN A 36 -4.15 1.13 -3.75
C GLN A 36 -3.43 0.40 -2.62
N ALA A 37 -4.17 -0.40 -1.85
CA ALA A 37 -3.62 -1.30 -0.84
C ALA A 37 -3.84 -2.75 -1.28
N SER A 38 -2.92 -3.32 -2.07
CA SER A 38 -3.07 -4.66 -2.67
C SER A 38 -3.37 -5.82 -1.70
N PHE A 39 -3.10 -5.63 -0.41
CA PHE A 39 -3.45 -6.59 0.63
C PHE A 39 -4.90 -6.48 1.11
N SER A 40 -5.50 -5.29 1.03
CA SER A 40 -6.74 -4.93 1.70
C SER A 40 -7.74 -4.33 0.71
N GLY A 41 -8.28 -5.16 -0.17
CA GLY A 41 -9.32 -4.76 -1.12
C GLY A 41 -9.31 -5.66 -2.35
N GLU A 42 -10.50 -6.08 -2.79
CA GLU A 42 -10.63 -6.92 -4.00
C GLU A 42 -10.26 -6.15 -5.27
N ASP A 43 -10.70 -4.90 -5.38
CA ASP A 43 -10.33 -4.04 -6.51
C ASP A 43 -8.84 -3.69 -6.50
N ASP A 44 -8.27 -3.39 -5.33
CA ASP A 44 -6.86 -3.06 -5.19
C ASP A 44 -5.96 -4.22 -5.67
N ILE A 45 -6.27 -5.46 -5.29
CA ILE A 45 -5.50 -6.63 -5.74
C ILE A 45 -5.69 -6.88 -7.25
N ARG A 46 -6.91 -6.73 -7.76
CA ARG A 46 -7.24 -6.92 -9.18
C ARG A 46 -6.45 -5.95 -10.05
N ILE A 47 -6.51 -4.66 -9.73
CA ILE A 47 -5.88 -3.59 -10.50
C ILE A 47 -4.36 -3.68 -10.42
N CYS A 48 -3.81 -3.98 -9.23
CA CYS A 48 -2.38 -4.10 -9.05
C CYS A 48 -1.78 -5.29 -9.85
N ILE A 49 -2.51 -6.41 -9.96
CA ILE A 49 -2.09 -7.54 -10.80
C ILE A 49 -2.22 -7.19 -12.28
N ALA A 50 -3.35 -6.64 -12.71
CA ALA A 50 -3.59 -6.29 -14.11
C ALA A 50 -2.59 -5.27 -14.65
N ASN A 51 -1.99 -4.47 -13.77
CA ASN A 51 -1.00 -3.47 -14.14
C ASN A 51 0.44 -3.88 -13.82
N ASP A 52 0.72 -5.09 -13.38
CA ASP A 52 2.08 -5.54 -12.99
C ASP A 52 2.73 -4.70 -11.88
N THR A 53 1.95 -4.11 -10.97
CA THR A 53 2.51 -3.48 -9.75
C THR A 53 2.85 -4.53 -8.70
N ILE A 54 2.08 -5.62 -8.64
CA ILE A 54 2.36 -6.82 -7.85
C ILE A 54 2.28 -8.06 -8.74
N ASN A 55 2.98 -9.12 -8.34
CA ASN A 55 2.92 -10.40 -9.03
C ASN A 55 2.73 -11.52 -7.98
N LYS A 56 1.64 -12.28 -8.15
CA LYS A 56 1.23 -13.37 -7.23
C LYS A 56 2.26 -14.51 -7.21
N ASP A 57 2.83 -14.85 -8.36
CA ASP A 57 3.75 -15.98 -8.52
C ASP A 57 5.12 -15.71 -7.90
N THR A 58 5.55 -14.45 -7.91
CA THR A 58 6.81 -14.01 -7.31
C THR A 58 6.70 -13.66 -5.82
N GLY A 59 5.49 -13.68 -5.26
CA GLY A 59 5.25 -13.27 -3.87
C GLY A 59 5.46 -11.77 -3.63
N SER A 60 5.37 -10.94 -4.68
CA SER A 60 5.61 -9.48 -4.59
C SER A 60 4.46 -8.71 -3.93
N ILE A 61 3.55 -9.40 -3.24
CA ILE A 61 2.46 -8.78 -2.50
C ILE A 61 3.01 -8.33 -1.15
N ILE A 62 2.88 -7.04 -0.87
CA ILE A 62 3.36 -6.46 0.37
C ILE A 62 2.27 -6.56 1.44
N TYR A 63 2.61 -7.19 2.55
CA TYR A 63 1.79 -7.32 3.75
C TYR A 63 2.46 -6.52 4.88
N PRO A 64 2.01 -5.29 5.18
CA PRO A 64 2.65 -4.47 6.21
C PRO A 64 2.34 -4.95 7.64
N ILE A 65 1.46 -5.93 7.81
CA ILE A 65 1.06 -6.49 9.10
C ILE A 65 1.09 -8.01 9.11
N ASP A 66 1.26 -8.60 10.30
CA ASP A 66 1.19 -10.05 10.54
C ASP A 66 -0.26 -10.54 10.77
N THR A 67 -0.41 -11.85 10.98
CA THR A 67 -1.71 -12.50 11.26
C THR A 67 -2.33 -12.09 12.61
N GLN A 68 -1.58 -11.38 13.45
CA GLN A 68 -2.05 -10.83 14.72
C GLN A 68 -2.35 -9.32 14.61
N CYS A 69 -2.40 -8.78 13.39
CA CYS A 69 -2.65 -7.38 13.08
C CYS A 69 -1.60 -6.40 13.64
N ARG A 70 -0.36 -6.86 13.81
CA ARG A 70 0.77 -6.01 14.21
C ARG A 70 1.63 -5.70 13.01
N PHE A 71 2.20 -4.50 12.96
CA PHE A 71 3.14 -4.15 11.91
C PHE A 71 4.40 -5.03 11.95
N ILE A 72 4.88 -5.42 10.76
CA ILE A 72 6.13 -6.15 10.59
C ILE A 72 7.33 -5.24 10.85
N ASP A 73 8.50 -5.82 11.13
CA ASP A 73 9.72 -5.08 11.50
C ASP A 73 10.17 -4.06 10.46
N GLU A 74 9.86 -4.27 9.18
CA GLU A 74 10.16 -3.32 8.10
C GLU A 74 9.38 -1.99 8.27
N VAL A 75 8.20 -2.02 8.89
CA VAL A 75 7.36 -0.85 9.14
C VAL A 75 7.58 -0.34 10.56
N LYS A 76 8.39 0.71 10.68
CA LYS A 76 8.71 1.34 11.96
C LYS A 76 7.59 2.28 12.41
N VAL A 77 6.52 1.71 12.93
CA VAL A 77 5.57 2.39 13.81
C VAL A 77 6.05 2.25 15.26
N GLY A 78 5.69 3.20 16.14
CA GLY A 78 6.01 3.10 17.57
C GLY A 78 5.71 1.70 18.13
N VAL A 79 6.60 1.20 19.00
CA VAL A 79 6.75 -0.22 19.41
C VAL A 79 5.44 -1.02 19.40
N ARG A 80 5.38 -2.07 18.56
CA ARG A 80 4.29 -3.08 18.48
C ARG A 80 2.87 -2.50 18.47
N SER A 81 2.68 -1.38 17.78
CA SER A 81 1.34 -0.82 17.58
C SER A 81 0.50 -1.75 16.70
N TYR A 82 -0.77 -1.92 17.06
CA TYR A 82 -1.76 -2.63 16.24
C TYR A 82 -2.23 -1.71 15.11
N CYS A 83 -2.67 -2.27 13.98
CA CYS A 83 -3.13 -1.48 12.83
C CYS A 83 -4.23 -0.45 13.19
N TYR A 84 -5.08 -0.75 14.17
CA TYR A 84 -6.15 0.14 14.60
C TYR A 84 -5.69 1.33 15.48
N SER A 85 -4.53 1.22 16.13
CA SER A 85 -4.05 2.18 17.13
C SER A 85 -2.70 2.81 16.78
N ALA A 86 -2.16 2.50 15.60
CA ALA A 86 -0.85 2.98 15.20
C ALA A 86 -0.87 4.48 14.87
N VAL A 87 0.09 5.19 15.46
CA VAL A 87 0.46 6.54 15.07
C VAL A 87 1.75 6.43 14.27
N ILE A 88 1.69 6.80 12.99
CA ILE A 88 2.88 6.83 12.14
C ILE A 88 3.60 8.15 12.40
N ASN A 89 4.61 8.09 13.28
CA ASN A 89 5.52 9.20 13.50
C ASN A 89 6.59 9.21 12.40
N ASP A 90 6.35 10.00 11.36
CA ASP A 90 7.36 10.32 10.36
C ASP A 90 8.35 11.32 10.96
N ASN A 91 9.29 10.83 11.78
CA ASN A 91 10.36 11.65 12.39
C ASN A 91 11.39 12.17 11.36
N ASN A 92 11.10 12.09 10.05
CA ASN A 92 11.94 12.54 8.94
C ASN A 92 11.37 13.79 8.22
N LYS A 93 10.57 14.61 8.90
CA LYS A 93 10.26 15.98 8.48
C LYS A 93 10.74 16.99 9.52
#